data_AF-A0A0F8YIK6-F1
#
_entry.id   AF-A0A0F8YIK6-F1
#
_cell.length_a   1.000
_cell.length_b   1.000
_cell.length_c   1.000
_cell.angle_alpha   90.00
_cell.angle_beta   90.00
_cell.angle_gamma   90.00
#
_symmetry.space_group_name_H-M   'P 1'
#
loop_
_entity.id
_entity.type
_entity.pdbx_description
1 polymer ?
#
loop_
_entity_poly.entity_id
_entity_poly.type
_entity_poly.pdbx_seq_one_letter_code
_entity_poly.pdbx_strand_id
1 'polypeptide(L)'
;TPLRPISVNRNHFRIVLNEIERLSGRRPMIYTNFASWRTIMGDDPIINEYEIWVASWRLDAPYLPVPLKEWKLHQFTASYKVLNYYRGLDANYFNGNEADFEAWLQSMKPEPPPPPDHGFEGFFLNYKGRDYEGVVREVVKS
;
A
#
# COMPACT_ATOMS: atom_id res chain seq x y z
N THR A 1 -16.52 -17.50 -5.02
CA THR A 1 -17.13 -16.62 -3.99
C THR A 1 -17.60 -15.35 -4.67
N PRO A 2 -18.86 -14.92 -4.53
CA PRO A 2 -19.28 -13.62 -5.07
C PRO A 2 -18.45 -12.51 -4.43
N LEU A 3 -18.12 -11.48 -5.22
CA LEU A 3 -17.45 -10.29 -4.70
C LEU A 3 -18.33 -9.65 -3.64
N ARG A 4 -17.72 -9.19 -2.54
CA ARG A 4 -18.41 -8.39 -1.53
C ARG A 4 -18.93 -7.10 -2.20
N PRO A 5 -20.05 -6.53 -1.70
CA PRO A 5 -20.52 -5.22 -2.17
C PRO A 5 -19.37 -4.19 -2.14
N ILE A 6 -19.30 -3.34 -3.17
CA ILE A 6 -18.23 -2.34 -3.31
C ILE A 6 -18.14 -1.44 -2.06
N SER A 7 -19.28 -1.11 -1.44
CA SER A 7 -19.32 -0.35 -0.18
C SER A 7 -18.56 -1.03 0.96
N VAL A 8 -18.65 -2.36 1.06
CA VAL A 8 -17.93 -3.16 2.06
C VAL A 8 -16.44 -3.17 1.77
N ASN A 9 -16.04 -3.32 0.50
CA ASN A 9 -14.62 -3.26 0.11
C ASN A 9 -14.02 -1.89 0.45
N ARG A 10 -14.72 -0.81 0.10
CA ARG A 10 -14.33 0.57 0.39
C ARG A 10 -14.20 0.85 1.89
N ASN A 11 -15.07 0.28 2.72
CA ASN A 11 -14.98 0.44 4.16
C ASN A 11 -13.78 -0.32 4.73
N HIS A 12 -13.60 -1.59 4.38
CA HIS A 12 -12.46 -2.38 4.82
C HIS A 12 -11.13 -1.79 4.36
N PHE A 13 -11.08 -1.27 3.14
CA PHE A 13 -9.91 -0.57 2.60
C PHE A 13 -9.50 0.59 3.51
N ARG A 14 -10.44 1.48 3.86
CA ARG A 14 -10.16 2.61 4.77
C ARG A 14 -9.69 2.15 6.15
N ILE A 15 -10.34 1.14 6.72
CA ILE A 15 -9.98 0.60 8.04
C ILE A 15 -8.54 0.07 8.02
N VAL A 16 -8.18 -0.73 7.01
CA VAL A 16 -6.84 -1.32 6.89
C VAL A 16 -5.77 -0.25 6.66
N LEU A 17 -6.01 0.73 5.79
CA LEU A 17 -5.02 1.79 5.54
C LEU A 17 -4.80 2.66 6.79
N ASN A 18 -5.87 3.02 7.49
CA ASN A 18 -5.78 3.79 8.73
C ASN A 18 -4.97 3.03 9.79
N GLU A 19 -5.18 1.72 9.92
CA GLU A 19 -4.45 0.91 10.90
C GLU A 19 -2.98 0.72 10.51
N ILE A 20 -2.68 0.54 9.22
CA ILE A 20 -1.29 0.51 8.72
C ILE A 20 -0.59 1.84 9.03
N GLU A 21 -1.24 2.97 8.77
CA GLU A 21 -0.66 4.29 9.03
C GLU A 21 -0.46 4.52 10.53
N ARG A 22 -1.45 4.16 11.36
CA ARG A 22 -1.36 4.27 12.82
C ARG A 22 -0.22 3.43 13.41
N LEU A 23 -0.06 2.19 12.94
CA LEU A 23 0.95 1.26 13.47
C LEU A 23 2.36 1.56 12.95
N SER A 24 2.48 1.97 11.68
CA SER A 24 3.78 2.19 11.05
C SER A 24 4.27 3.63 11.17
N GLY A 25 3.39 4.59 11.47
CA GLY A 25 3.68 6.02 11.38
C GLY A 25 3.93 6.49 9.94
N ARG A 26 3.56 5.68 8.93
CA ARG A 26 3.85 5.94 7.51
C ARG A 26 2.60 5.80 6.67
N ARG A 27 2.38 6.77 5.77
CA ARG A 27 1.32 6.69 4.77
C ARG A 27 1.64 5.54 3.80
N PRO A 28 0.72 4.57 3.59
CA PRO A 28 0.98 3.43 2.70
C PRO A 28 0.98 3.82 1.22
N MET A 29 1.79 3.12 0.42
CA MET A 29 1.67 3.11 -1.04
C MET A 29 0.74 1.97 -1.48
N ILE A 30 -0.10 2.21 -2.48
CA ILE A 30 -1.03 1.19 -2.98
C ILE A 30 -0.48 0.56 -4.27
N TYR A 31 -0.34 -0.77 -4.27
CA TYR A 31 -0.13 -1.54 -5.49
C TYR A 31 -1.47 -2.00 -6.07
N THR A 32 -1.75 -1.70 -7.34
CA THR A 32 -2.96 -2.17 -8.03
C THR A 32 -2.82 -2.07 -9.56
N ASN A 33 -3.86 -2.49 -10.29
CA ASN A 33 -4.00 -2.24 -11.72
C ASN A 33 -5.40 -1.67 -12.02
N PHE A 34 -5.58 -1.17 -13.25
CA PHE A 34 -6.84 -0.59 -13.71
C PHE A 34 -8.07 -1.47 -13.44
N ALA A 35 -8.00 -2.76 -13.83
CA ALA A 35 -9.13 -3.66 -13.74
C ALA A 35 -9.48 -4.01 -12.29
N SER A 36 -8.47 -4.27 -11.46
CA SER A 36 -8.63 -4.57 -10.03
C SER A 36 -9.25 -3.41 -9.29
N TRP A 37 -8.77 -2.18 -9.51
CA TRP A 37 -9.34 -0.99 -8.88
C TRP A 37 -10.81 -0.80 -9.25
N ARG A 38 -11.13 -0.86 -10.54
CA ARG A 38 -12.51 -0.74 -11.01
C ARG A 38 -13.41 -1.82 -10.43
N THR A 39 -12.95 -3.06 -10.39
CA THR A 39 -13.74 -4.21 -9.92
C THR A 39 -13.98 -4.16 -8.40
N ILE A 40 -12.95 -3.84 -7.62
CA ILE A 40 -12.99 -3.94 -6.16
C ILE A 40 -13.51 -2.63 -5.54
N MET A 41 -13.06 -1.51 -6.09
CA MET A 41 -13.26 -0.17 -5.52
C MET A 41 -14.27 0.66 -6.32
N GLY A 42 -14.69 0.24 -7.52
CA GLY A 42 -15.68 0.94 -8.32
C GLY A 42 -15.26 2.38 -8.64
N ASP A 43 -13.99 2.57 -9.00
CA ASP A 43 -13.40 3.87 -9.32
C ASP A 43 -13.51 4.91 -8.18
N ASP A 44 -13.39 4.46 -6.92
CA ASP A 44 -13.37 5.36 -5.74
C ASP A 44 -12.23 6.39 -5.88
N PRO A 45 -12.52 7.71 -5.74
CA PRO A 45 -11.52 8.76 -5.90
C PRO A 45 -10.43 8.78 -4.83
N ILE A 46 -10.60 8.04 -3.72
CA ILE A 46 -9.60 7.90 -2.65
C ILE A 46 -8.23 7.45 -3.16
N ILE A 47 -8.15 6.84 -4.35
CA ILE A 47 -6.87 6.47 -4.97
C ILE A 47 -5.93 7.67 -5.15
N ASN A 48 -6.47 8.88 -5.33
CA ASN A 48 -5.65 10.09 -5.49
C ASN A 48 -5.06 10.61 -4.17
N GLU A 49 -5.45 10.03 -3.03
CA GLU A 49 -4.90 10.40 -1.73
C GLU A 49 -3.60 9.64 -1.41
N TYR A 50 -3.17 8.69 -2.23
CA TYR A 50 -2.02 7.84 -1.93
C TYR A 50 -1.06 7.81 -3.12
N GLU A 51 0.22 7.56 -2.83
CA GLU A 51 1.15 7.19 -3.89
C GLU A 51 0.76 5.82 -4.45
N ILE A 52 0.79 5.68 -5.77
CA ILE A 52 0.36 4.47 -6.46
C ILE A 52 1.51 3.79 -7.17
N TRP A 53 1.67 2.50 -6.90
CA TRP A 53 2.46 1.56 -7.69
C TRP A 53 1.51 0.81 -8.65
N VAL A 54 1.47 1.25 -9.90
CA VAL A 54 0.57 0.69 -10.91
C VAL A 54 1.21 -0.48 -11.64
N ALA A 55 0.51 -1.61 -11.70
CA ALA A 55 0.85 -2.71 -12.58
C ALA A 55 0.17 -2.57 -13.94
N SER A 56 0.99 -2.48 -14.99
CA SER A 56 0.53 -2.41 -16.38
C SER A 56 1.67 -2.87 -17.28
N TRP A 57 1.56 -4.03 -17.92
CA TRP A 57 2.61 -4.60 -18.79
C TRP A 57 2.77 -3.85 -20.12
N ARG A 58 3.20 -2.59 -20.04
CA ARG A 58 3.42 -1.64 -21.13
C ARG A 58 4.73 -0.91 -20.87
N LEU A 59 5.52 -0.65 -21.90
CA LEU A 59 6.83 0.01 -21.77
C LEU A 59 6.73 1.54 -21.80
N ASP A 60 5.70 2.09 -22.45
CA ASP A 60 5.55 3.52 -22.72
C ASP A 60 4.86 4.25 -21.57
N ALA A 61 3.66 3.79 -21.19
CA ALA A 61 2.88 4.36 -20.10
C ALA A 61 1.89 3.33 -19.53
N PRO A 62 1.60 3.37 -18.23
CA PRO A 62 0.63 2.47 -17.64
C PRO A 62 -0.81 2.87 -17.99
N TYR A 63 -1.69 1.88 -18.06
CA TYR A 63 -3.13 2.16 -17.92
C TYR A 63 -3.44 2.52 -16.46
N LEU A 64 -3.76 3.79 -16.23
CA LEU A 64 -4.08 4.28 -14.89
C LEU A 64 -5.49 3.87 -14.46
N PRO A 65 -5.67 3.34 -13.23
CA PRO A 65 -6.98 3.26 -12.61
C PRO A 65 -7.72 4.60 -12.66
N VAL A 66 -9.02 4.61 -12.89
CA VAL A 66 -9.81 5.85 -12.78
C VAL A 66 -10.12 6.10 -11.30
N PRO A 67 -10.05 7.36 -10.79
CA PRO A 67 -9.68 8.61 -11.46
C PRO A 67 -8.23 9.05 -11.15
N LEU A 68 -7.28 8.11 -11.08
CA LEU A 68 -5.89 8.41 -10.77
C LEU A 68 -5.29 9.34 -11.82
N LYS A 69 -4.61 10.39 -11.35
CA LYS A 69 -3.96 11.38 -12.22
C LYS A 69 -2.51 11.03 -12.51
N GLU A 70 -1.80 10.55 -11.51
CA GLU A 70 -0.36 10.29 -11.58
C GLU A 70 -0.02 9.00 -10.84
N TRP A 71 1.03 8.33 -11.30
CA TRP A 71 1.60 7.14 -10.67
C TRP A 71 2.97 7.50 -10.10
N LYS A 72 3.41 6.76 -9.07
CA LYS A 72 4.76 6.89 -8.49
C LYS A 72 5.70 5.82 -9.03
N LEU A 73 5.22 4.57 -9.06
CA LEU A 73 5.92 3.42 -9.65
C LEU A 73 5.04 2.74 -10.69
N HIS A 74 5.65 2.23 -11.75
CA HIS A 74 4.96 1.50 -12.82
C HIS A 74 5.65 0.16 -13.06
N GLN A 75 5.02 -0.94 -12.64
CA GLN A 75 5.45 -2.29 -12.98
C GLN A 75 5.13 -2.59 -14.44
N PHE A 76 6.17 -2.57 -15.30
CA PHE A 76 6.02 -2.73 -16.75
C PHE A 76 6.26 -4.15 -17.23
N THR A 77 6.87 -5.01 -16.42
CA THR A 77 7.14 -6.42 -16.73
C THR A 77 7.23 -7.24 -15.46
N ALA A 78 6.85 -8.52 -15.56
CA ALA A 78 7.13 -9.57 -14.57
C ALA A 78 8.20 -10.57 -15.07
N SER A 79 8.86 -10.23 -16.18
CA SER A 79 9.77 -11.13 -16.91
C SER A 79 11.11 -10.49 -17.23
N TYR A 80 11.50 -9.44 -16.49
CA TYR A 80 12.83 -8.85 -16.65
C TYR A 80 13.92 -9.88 -16.39
N LYS A 81 15.00 -9.82 -17.19
CA LYS A 81 16.13 -10.75 -17.11
C LYS A 81 17.36 -10.05 -16.60
N VAL A 82 17.95 -10.62 -15.55
CA VAL A 82 19.26 -10.23 -15.01
C VAL A 82 20.22 -11.38 -15.23
N LEU A 83 21.47 -11.07 -15.54
CA LEU A 83 22.52 -12.06 -15.74
C LEU A 83 22.60 -13.00 -14.52
N ASN A 84 22.74 -14.30 -14.77
CA ASN A 84 22.81 -15.34 -13.74
C ASN A 84 21.55 -15.51 -12.87
N TYR A 85 20.39 -15.00 -13.30
CA TYR A 85 19.10 -15.26 -12.65
C TYR A 85 18.10 -15.88 -13.64
N TYR A 86 17.61 -17.08 -13.32
CA TYR A 86 16.85 -17.90 -14.28
C TYR A 86 15.36 -17.52 -14.40
N ARG A 87 14.75 -16.99 -13.34
CA ARG A 87 13.33 -16.60 -13.33
C ARG A 87 13.12 -15.20 -13.93
N GLY A 88 11.87 -14.87 -14.23
CA GLY A 88 11.48 -13.50 -14.54
C GLY A 88 11.44 -12.67 -13.26
N LEU A 89 11.84 -11.41 -13.35
CA LEU A 89 11.71 -10.44 -12.27
C LEU A 89 10.69 -9.38 -12.62
N ASP A 90 9.99 -8.90 -11.60
CA ASP A 90 9.23 -7.66 -11.69
C ASP A 90 10.19 -6.49 -11.87
N ALA A 91 9.97 -5.69 -12.92
CA ALA A 91 10.73 -4.45 -13.11
C ALA A 91 9.78 -3.26 -13.26
N ASN A 92 10.23 -2.13 -12.73
CA ASN A 92 9.41 -0.96 -12.50
C ASN A 92 10.11 0.29 -13.00
N TYR A 93 9.33 1.23 -13.56
CA TYR A 93 9.74 2.61 -13.75
C TYR A 93 9.38 3.43 -12.52
N PHE A 94 10.22 4.43 -12.22
CA PHE A 94 9.88 5.53 -11.32
C PHE A 94 9.40 6.72 -12.15
N ASN A 95 8.37 7.42 -11.68
CA ASN A 95 7.86 8.60 -12.37
C ASN A 95 8.70 9.84 -12.03
N GLY A 96 9.86 9.95 -12.68
CA GLY A 96 10.82 11.03 -12.47
C GLY A 96 12.22 10.62 -12.91
N ASN A 97 13.18 11.53 -12.74
CA ASN A 97 14.59 11.25 -12.95
C ASN A 97 15.26 10.71 -11.66
N GLU A 98 16.57 10.47 -11.71
CA GLU A 98 17.35 9.98 -10.57
C GLU A 98 17.35 10.96 -9.37
N ALA A 99 17.43 12.27 -9.61
CA ALA A 99 17.37 13.26 -8.54
C ALA A 99 15.99 13.29 -7.86
N ASP A 100 14.91 13.16 -8.64
CA ASP A 100 13.55 13.04 -8.12
C ASP A 100 13.38 11.76 -7.27
N PHE A 101 14.02 10.66 -7.70
CA PHE A 101 14.01 9.39 -6.96
C PHE A 101 14.74 9.51 -5.62
N GLU A 102 15.93 10.11 -5.60
CA GLU A 102 16.69 10.34 -4.37
C GLU A 102 15.95 11.27 -3.40
N ALA A 103 15.32 12.34 -3.92
CA ALA A 103 14.49 13.23 -3.11
C ALA A 103 13.29 12.49 -2.51
N TRP A 104 12.64 11.62 -3.29
CA TRP A 104 11.55 10.78 -2.81
C TRP A 104 12.01 9.80 -1.72
N LEU A 105 13.15 9.13 -1.89
CA LEU A 105 13.73 8.26 -0.84
C LEU A 105 14.02 9.00 0.47
N GLN A 106 14.48 10.25 0.38
CA GLN A 106 14.72 11.09 1.55
C GLN A 106 13.40 11.45 2.26
N SER A 107 12.36 11.78 1.49
CA SER A 107 11.02 12.08 2.06
C SER A 107 10.37 10.89 2.78
N MET A 108 10.79 9.65 2.44
CA MET A 108 10.25 8.42 3.01
C MET A 108 10.85 8.02 4.35
N LYS A 109 11.93 8.67 4.80
CA LYS A 109 12.55 8.37 6.10
C LYS A 109 11.61 8.91 7.19
N PRO A 110 11.00 8.05 8.03
CA PRO A 110 10.16 8.53 9.11
C PRO A 110 11.01 9.42 10.02
N GLU A 111 10.41 10.49 10.58
CA GLU A 111 11.04 11.14 11.73
C GLU A 111 11.28 10.08 12.82
N PRO A 112 12.39 10.17 13.57
CA PRO A 112 12.59 9.30 14.71
C PRO A 112 11.32 9.36 15.58
N PRO A 113 10.81 8.21 16.09
CA PRO A 113 9.67 8.26 16.98
C PRO A 113 10.00 9.23 18.12
N PRO A 114 9.04 10.06 18.58
CA PRO A 114 9.23 10.81 19.80
C PRO A 114 9.70 9.83 20.90
N PRO A 115 10.59 10.26 21.82
CA PRO A 115 11.00 9.42 22.94
C PRO A 115 9.75 8.80 23.59
N PRO A 116 9.78 7.52 24.01
CA PRO A 116 8.61 6.91 24.61
C PRO A 116 8.12 7.78 25.78
N ASP A 117 6.93 8.37 25.66
CA ASP A 117 6.19 8.78 26.84
C ASP A 117 6.00 7.50 27.64
N HIS A 118 6.41 7.50 28.90
CA HIS A 118 6.35 6.34 29.77
C HIS A 118 4.89 5.82 29.89
N GLY A 119 4.42 4.97 28.97
CA GLY A 119 2.99 4.61 28.98
C GLY A 119 2.39 3.72 27.91
N PHE A 120 3.11 3.08 26.98
CA PHE A 120 2.46 2.14 26.05
C PHE A 120 3.13 0.76 25.97
N GLU A 121 2.44 -0.25 26.50
CA GLU A 121 2.66 -1.67 26.28
C GLU A 121 1.68 -2.16 25.22
N GLY A 122 2.17 -2.88 24.20
CA GLY A 122 1.52 -3.03 22.89
C GLY A 122 0.21 -3.83 22.81
N PHE A 123 -0.32 -3.93 21.58
CA PHE A 123 -1.51 -4.70 21.22
C PHE A 123 -1.13 -6.00 20.51
N PHE A 124 -1.75 -7.12 20.92
CA PHE A 124 -1.66 -8.40 20.21
C PHE A 124 -2.96 -8.67 19.45
N LEU A 125 -2.90 -8.77 18.12
CA LEU A 125 -3.99 -9.30 17.31
C LEU A 125 -3.89 -10.82 17.30
N ASN A 126 -4.83 -11.51 17.97
CA ASN A 126 -4.92 -12.96 17.90
C ASN A 126 -5.82 -13.36 16.72
N TYR A 127 -5.23 -14.01 15.72
CA TYR A 127 -5.95 -14.48 14.54
C TYR A 127 -6.81 -15.72 14.87
N LYS A 128 -8.13 -15.60 14.75
CA LYS A 128 -9.06 -16.74 14.74
C LYS A 128 -10.09 -16.63 13.61
N GLY A 129 -9.66 -16.82 12.37
CA GLY A 129 -10.58 -16.98 11.23
C GLY A 129 -11.14 -15.66 10.66
N ARG A 130 -12.43 -15.63 10.31
CA ARG A 130 -13.05 -14.61 9.43
C ARG A 130 -13.66 -13.38 10.14
N ASP A 131 -13.61 -13.31 11.47
CA ASP A 131 -14.20 -12.22 12.25
C ASP A 131 -13.11 -11.50 13.08
N TYR A 132 -13.24 -10.17 13.22
CA TYR A 132 -12.37 -9.33 14.04
C TYR A 132 -13.07 -9.07 15.39
N GLU A 133 -12.59 -9.69 16.46
CA GLU A 133 -12.87 -9.22 17.82
C GLU A 133 -11.60 -8.61 18.41
N GLY A 134 -11.57 -7.29 18.52
CA GLY A 134 -10.49 -6.60 19.22
C GLY A 134 -10.65 -6.81 20.73
N VAL A 135 -9.77 -7.60 21.33
CA VAL A 135 -9.69 -7.71 22.80
C VAL A 135 -8.56 -6.78 23.27
N VAL A 136 -8.92 -5.70 23.94
CA VAL A 136 -7.97 -4.88 24.69
C VAL A 136 -7.66 -5.63 25.99
N ARG A 137 -6.41 -6.05 26.19
CA ARG A 137 -5.93 -6.50 27.51
C ARG A 137 -4.97 -5.46 28.04
N GLU A 138 -5.37 -4.81 29.12
CA GLU A 138 -4.49 -3.99 29.94
C GLU A 138 -3.57 -4.92 30.72
N VAL A 139 -2.26 -4.83 30.48
CA VAL A 139 -1.27 -5.49 31.33
C VAL A 139 -0.99 -4.54 32.48
N VAL A 140 -1.51 -4.88 33.66
CA VAL A 140 -1.17 -4.16 34.90
C VAL A 140 0.25 -4.57 35.28
N LYS A 141 1.19 -3.63 35.29
CA LYS A 141 2.55 -3.85 35.82
C LYS A 141 2.49 -4.12 37.31
N SER A 142 3.08 -5.24 37.74
CA SER A 142 3.43 -5.53 39.13
C SER A 142 4.67 -4.76 39.58
#